data_AF-A0A7C1LNT8-F1
#
_entry.id   AF-A0A7C1LNT8-F1
#
_cell.length_a   1.000
_cell.length_b   1.000
_cell.length_c   1.000
_cell.angle_alpha   90.00
_cell.angle_beta   90.00
_cell.angle_gamma   90.00
#
_symmetry.space_group_name_H-M   'P 1'
#
loop_
_entity.id
_entity.type
_entity.pdbx_description
1 polymer ?
#
loop_
_entity_poly.entity_id
_entity_poly.type
_entity_poly.pdbx_seq_one_letter_code
_entity_poly.pdbx_strand_id
1 'polypeptide(L)' 'MKPLTSKKFIIWVLLTLNLLFAFVIGFTIPLLQSDSFYNLGFIMIPLLIILNYVILDRFHYYTKHVKERGYDQDA' A
#
# COMPACT_ATOMS: atom_id res chain seq x y z
N MET A 1 20.53 -1.63 15.99
CA MET A 1 20.06 -1.80 14.59
C MET A 1 19.81 -0.43 13.99
N LYS A 2 20.42 -0.11 12.84
CA LYS A 2 20.35 1.23 12.22
C LYS A 2 18.87 1.63 11.95
N PRO A 3 18.42 2.83 12.34
CA PRO A 3 17.02 3.24 12.21
C PRO A 3 16.54 3.34 10.75
N LEU A 4 17.46 3.47 9.79
CA LEU A 4 17.15 3.45 8.36
C LEU A 4 16.59 2.10 7.87
N THR A 5 17.03 0.97 8.45
CA THR A 5 16.60 -0.36 8.00
C THR A 5 15.18 -0.68 8.47
N SER A 6 14.76 -0.17 9.64
CA SER A 6 13.40 -0.39 10.16
C SER A 6 12.32 0.33 9.35
N LYS A 7 12.60 1.55 8.85
CA LYS A 7 11.64 2.29 8.02
C LYS A 7 11.44 1.64 6.65
N LYS A 8 12.52 1.19 6.00
CA LYS A 8 12.43 0.43 4.74
C LYS A 8 11.65 -0.87 4.92
N PHE A 9 11.83 -1.55 6.05
CA PHE A 9 11.10 -2.76 6.38
C PHE A 9 9.59 -2.51 6.53
N ILE A 10 9.18 -1.44 7.23
CA ILE A 10 7.75 -1.07 7.37
C ILE A 10 7.10 -0.80 6.00
N ILE A 11 7.80 -0.10 5.12
CA ILE A 11 7.32 0.17 3.76
C ILE A 11 7.14 -1.12 2.97
N TRP A 12 8.12 -2.03 3.05
CA TRP A 12 8.05 -3.34 2.40
C TRP A 12 6.87 -4.16 2.92
N VAL A 13 6.63 -4.18 4.24
CA VAL A 13 5.49 -4.86 4.84
C VAL A 13 4.17 -4.26 4.34
N LEU A 14 4.05 -2.93 4.29
CA LEU A 14 2.86 -2.25 3.76
C LEU A 14 2.58 -2.62 2.29
N LEU A 15 3.64 -2.66 1.47
CA LEU A 15 3.54 -3.01 0.06
C LEU A 15 3.12 -4.47 -0.14
N THR A 16 3.72 -5.40 0.60
CA THR A 16 3.37 -6.82 0.56
C THR A 16 1.93 -7.04 1.00
N LEU A 17 1.48 -6.35 2.04
CA LEU A 17 0.09 -6.41 2.50
C LEU A 17 -0.88 -5.92 1.42
N ASN A 18 -0.54 -4.83 0.73
CA ASN A 18 -1.35 -4.29 -0.37
C ASN A 18 -1.44 -5.25 -1.56
N LEU A 19 -0.32 -5.87 -1.93
CA LEU A 19 -0.30 -6.90 -2.97
C LEU A 19 -1.14 -8.11 -2.57
N LEU A 20 -1.08 -8.52 -1.30
CA LEU A 20 -1.91 -9.61 -0.77
C LEU A 20 -3.40 -9.26 -0.87
N PHE A 21 -3.81 -8.04 -0.50
CA PHE A 21 -5.19 -7.59 -0.68
C PHE A 21 -5.62 -7.54 -2.14
N ALA A 22 -4.77 -7.03 -3.03
CA ALA A 22 -5.01 -7.01 -4.47
C ALA A 22 -5.22 -8.44 -5.02
N PHE A 23 -4.36 -9.37 -4.61
CA PHE A 23 -4.44 -10.78 -5.00
C PHE A 23 -5.72 -11.44 -4.49
N VAL A 24 -6.04 -11.27 -3.20
CA VAL A 24 -7.27 -11.83 -2.61
C VAL A 24 -8.49 -11.26 -3.32
N ILE A 25 -8.58 -9.94 -3.52
CA ILE A 25 -9.71 -9.32 -4.21
C ILE A 25 -9.85 -9.84 -5.64
N GLY A 26 -8.75 -9.87 -6.42
CA GLY A 26 -8.74 -10.40 -7.78
C GLY A 26 -9.11 -11.88 -7.86
N PHE A 27 -8.74 -12.68 -6.87
CA PHE A 27 -9.10 -14.09 -6.77
C PHE A 27 -10.53 -14.32 -6.31
N THR A 28 -11.05 -13.46 -5.41
CA THR A 28 -12.39 -13.62 -4.85
C THR A 28 -13.45 -13.17 -5.84
N ILE A 29 -13.20 -12.12 -6.65
CA ILE A 29 -14.12 -11.65 -7.70
C ILE A 29 -14.71 -12.82 -8.50
N PRO A 30 -13.93 -13.65 -9.23
CA PRO A 30 -14.45 -14.77 -10.03
C PRO A 30 -15.16 -15.87 -9.24
N LEU A 31 -14.95 -15.95 -7.91
CA LEU A 31 -15.56 -16.95 -7.04
C LEU A 31 -16.91 -16.51 -6.46
N LEU A 32 -17.26 -15.22 -6.51
CA LEU A 32 -18.55 -14.74 -6.05
C LEU A 32 -19.65 -15.08 -7.08
N GLN A 33 -20.16 -16.31 -7.09
CA GLN A 33 -21.36 -16.70 -7.88
C GLN A 33 -22.62 -15.94 -7.42
N SER A 34 -22.70 -14.65 -7.71
CA SER A 34 -23.81 -13.78 -7.34
C SER A 34 -24.17 -12.90 -8.52
N ASP A 35 -25.46 -12.72 -8.80
CA ASP A 35 -25.99 -11.93 -9.92
C ASP A 35 -25.49 -10.46 -9.93
N SER A 36 -24.91 -10.01 -8.81
CA SER A 36 -24.36 -8.67 -8.58
C SER A 36 -22.82 -8.60 -8.77
N PHE A 37 -22.23 -9.56 -9.48
CA PHE A 37 -20.79 -9.66 -9.77
C PHE A 37 -20.14 -8.33 -10.18
N TYR A 38 -20.79 -7.63 -11.10
CA TYR A 38 -20.32 -6.37 -11.66
C TYR A 38 -20.33 -5.24 -10.62
N ASN A 39 -21.34 -5.19 -9.75
CA ASN A 39 -21.41 -4.17 -8.69
C ASN A 39 -20.31 -4.36 -7.65
N LEU A 40 -20.01 -5.60 -7.28
CA LEU A 40 -18.96 -5.88 -6.29
C LEU A 40 -17.57 -5.61 -6.86
N GLY A 41 -17.29 -6.01 -8.10
CA GLY A 41 -16.05 -5.63 -8.78
C GLY A 41 -15.91 -4.11 -8.91
N PHE A 42 -17.00 -3.41 -9.25
CA PHE A 42 -17.02 -1.95 -9.37
C PHE A 42 -16.78 -1.23 -8.05
N ILE A 43 -17.13 -1.81 -6.90
CA ILE A 43 -16.82 -1.22 -5.58
C ILE A 43 -15.40 -1.58 -5.13
N MET A 44 -14.97 -2.82 -5.37
CA MET A 44 -13.66 -3.32 -4.94
C MET A 44 -12.49 -2.65 -5.67
N ILE A 45 -12.62 -2.35 -6.97
CA ILE A 45 -11.55 -1.71 -7.76
C ILE A 45 -11.22 -0.29 -7.26
N PRO A 46 -12.19 0.64 -7.08
CA PRO A 46 -11.94 1.95 -6.50
C PRO A 46 -11.36 1.89 -5.10
N LEU A 47 -11.84 0.95 -4.28
CA LEU A 47 -11.31 0.75 -2.93
C LEU A 47 -9.82 0.38 -2.96
N LEU A 48 -9.42 -0.44 -3.92
CA LEU A 48 -8.03 -0.80 -4.17
C LEU A 48 -7.19 0.40 -4.60
N ILE A 49 -7.72 1.26 -5.47
CA ILE A 49 -7.04 2.48 -5.93
C ILE A 49 -6.83 3.44 -4.76
N ILE A 50 -7.85 3.65 -3.93
CA ILE A 50 -7.75 4.51 -2.72
C ILE A 50 -6.72 3.94 -1.76
N LEU A 51 -6.74 2.63 -1.50
CA LEU A 51 -5.77 1.98 -0.62
C LEU A 51 -4.35 2.16 -1.15
N ASN A 52 -4.15 1.99 -2.45
CA ASN A 52 -2.86 2.23 -3.10
C ASN A 52 -2.40 3.68 -2.92
N TYR A 53 -3.31 4.65 -3.12
CA TYR A 53 -3.03 6.07 -2.96
C TYR A 53 -2.63 6.42 -1.51
N VAL A 54 -3.35 5.91 -0.51
CA VAL A 54 -3.04 6.11 0.92
C VAL A 54 -1.65 5.56 1.27
N ILE A 55 -1.29 4.41 0.72
CA ILE A 55 0.05 3.84 0.92
C ILE A 55 1.13 4.71 0.26
N LEU A 56 0.85 5.22 -0.94
CA LEU A 56 1.79 6.06 -1.68
C LEU A 56 2.02 7.42 -0.99
N ASP A 57 0.94 8.04 -0.49
CA ASP A 57 1.00 9.28 0.29
C ASP A 57 1.83 9.08 1.57
N ARG A 58 1.56 7.99 2.29
CA ARG A 58 2.33 7.62 3.48
C ARG A 58 3.80 7.34 3.15
N PHE A 59 4.10 6.70 2.01
CA PHE A 59 5.46 6.49 1.52
C PHE A 59 6.16 7.81 1.19
N HIS A 60 5.48 8.74 0.53
CA HIS A 60 6.00 10.07 0.22
C HIS A 60 6.35 10.84 1.51
N TYR A 61 5.45 10.82 2.49
CA TYR A 61 5.68 11.41 3.81
C TYR A 61 6.91 10.81 4.50
N TYR A 62 7.02 9.49 4.57
CA TYR A 62 8.17 8.82 5.17
C TYR A 62 9.49 9.13 4.45
N THR A 63 9.46 9.21 3.12
CA THR A 63 10.65 9.48 2.30
C THR A 63 11.11 10.93 2.47
N LYS A 64 10.17 11.88 2.49
CA LYS A 64 10.47 13.31 2.72
C LYS A 64 11.13 13.54 4.08
N HIS A 65 10.62 12.94 5.15
CA HIS A 65 11.21 13.06 6.48
C HIS A 65 12.54 12.32 6.68
N VAL A 66 12.83 11.31 5.84
CA VAL A 66 14.17 10.69 5.83
C VAL A 66 15.18 11.60 5.12
N LYS A 67 14.75 12.28 4.05
CA LYS A 67 15.61 13.22 3.30
C LYS A 67 16.01 14.44 4.15
N GLU A 68 15.09 15.01 4.93
CA GLU A 68 15.37 16.14 5.82
C GLU A 68 16.39 15.77 6.91
N ARG A 69 16.22 14.62 7.59
CA ARG A 69 17.16 14.20 8.65
C ARG A 69 18.55 13.77 8.16
N GLY A 70 18.70 13.43 6.88
CA GLY A 70 20.02 13.16 6.29
C GLY A 70 20.84 14.43 6.15
N TYR A 71 20.18 15.56 5.82
CA TYR A 71 20.83 16.86 5.68
C TYR A 71 21.36 17.41 7.03
N ASP A 72 20.64 17.16 8.13
CA ASP A 72 21.05 17.61 9.47
C ASP A 72 22.16 16.76 10.11
N GLN A 73 22.50 15.59 9.55
CA GLN A 73 23.61 14.74 10.03
C GLN A 73 24.91 14.96 9.27
N ASP A 74 24.83 15.63 8.11
CA ASP A 74 25.96 15.89 7.21
C ASP A 74 26.42 17.36 7.26
N ALA A 75 25.81 18.19 8.13
CA ALA A 75 26.15 19.59 8.41
C ALA A 75 26.77 19.74 9.81
#